data_AF-A0A1T4WPX3-F1
#
_entry.id   AF-A0A1T4WPX3-F1
#
_cell.length_a   1.000
_cell.length_b   1.000
_cell.length_c   1.000
_cell.angle_alpha   90.00
_cell.angle_beta   90.00
_cell.angle_gamma   90.00
#
_symmetry.space_group_name_H-M   'P 1'
#
loop_
_entity.id
_entity.type
_entity.pdbx_description
1 polymer ?
#
loop_
_entity_poly.entity_id
_entity_poly.type
_entity_poly.pdbx_seq_one_letter_code
_entity_poly.pdbx_strand_id
1 'polypeptide(L)'
;MTVEAFDAAAGLRRLLAEGGITEEGLQSLTGISPNALRAFLSASHSDTGLTTTPPAFSSDEGIRLSILAAQLIEGVTIPDDERLAGILDSLMFERHLTAENIATLAGLDADDVHAARSDPRSLPAEKKYAIAIRVSYLLNAFNRAAK
;
A
#
# COMPACT_ATOMS: atom_id res chain seq x y z
N MET A 1 16.66 -16.41 15.20
CA MET A 1 15.86 -15.17 15.19
C MET A 1 14.41 -15.57 15.23
N THR A 2 13.70 -15.28 16.30
CA THR A 2 12.24 -15.36 16.35
C THR A 2 11.72 -14.16 15.56
N VAL A 3 11.07 -14.40 14.42
CA VAL A 3 10.31 -13.37 13.72
C VAL A 3 9.15 -13.04 14.65
N GLU A 4 9.19 -11.89 15.33
CA GLU A 4 7.99 -11.37 15.99
C GLU A 4 6.91 -11.21 14.93
N ALA A 5 5.76 -11.85 15.15
CA ALA A 5 4.63 -11.70 14.26
C ALA A 5 4.21 -10.22 14.24
N PHE A 6 4.07 -9.65 13.05
CA PHE A 6 3.62 -8.28 12.87
C PHE A 6 2.21 -8.10 13.46
N ASP A 7 2.09 -7.28 14.52
CA ASP A 7 0.81 -6.95 15.14
C ASP A 7 0.15 -5.77 14.41
N ALA A 8 -0.61 -6.09 13.36
CA ALA A 8 -1.37 -5.14 12.57
C ALA A 8 -2.36 -4.31 13.40
N ALA A 9 -2.97 -4.89 14.44
CA ALA A 9 -3.93 -4.20 15.29
C ALA A 9 -3.25 -3.19 16.21
N ALA A 10 -2.11 -3.54 16.82
CA ALA A 10 -1.29 -2.59 17.57
C ALA A 10 -0.77 -1.45 16.67
N GLY A 11 -0.34 -1.79 15.46
CA GLY A 11 0.12 -0.83 14.47
C GLY A 11 -0.93 0.20 14.08
N LEU A 12 -2.14 -0.24 13.71
CA LEU A 12 -3.24 0.66 13.36
C LEU A 12 -3.72 1.49 14.55
N ARG A 13 -3.77 0.92 15.76
CA ARG A 13 -4.08 1.68 16.99
C ARG A 13 -3.10 2.83 17.21
N ARG A 14 -1.81 2.58 16.98
CA ARG A 14 -0.77 3.60 17.07
C ARG A 14 -0.97 4.71 16.03
N LEU A 15 -1.20 4.35 14.76
CA LEU A 15 -1.46 5.33 13.70
C LEU A 15 -2.70 6.21 13.98
N LEU A 16 -3.75 5.63 14.55
CA LEU A 16 -4.95 6.37 14.98
C LEU A 16 -4.64 7.33 16.13
N ALA A 17 -3.90 6.86 17.15
CA ALA A 17 -3.54 7.67 18.32
C ALA A 17 -2.58 8.83 17.96
N GLU A 18 -1.68 8.62 17.01
CA GLU A 18 -0.73 9.63 16.53
C GLU A 18 -1.34 10.57 15.47
N GLY A 19 -2.59 10.33 15.05
CA GLY A 19 -3.27 11.15 14.04
C GLY A 19 -2.79 10.94 12.61
N GLY A 20 -2.05 9.86 12.33
CA GLY A 20 -1.60 9.50 10.98
C GLY A 20 -2.73 9.03 10.07
N ILE A 21 -3.84 8.58 10.64
CA ILE A 21 -5.09 8.24 9.94
C ILE A 21 -6.29 8.48 10.87
N THR A 22 -7.45 8.81 10.33
CA THR A 22 -8.71 8.90 11.09
C THR A 22 -9.50 7.60 11.01
N GLU A 23 -10.38 7.33 11.98
CA GLU A 23 -11.29 6.17 11.90
C GLU A 23 -12.15 6.22 10.62
N GLU A 24 -12.66 7.40 10.27
CA GLU A 24 -13.42 7.63 9.02
C GLU A 24 -12.56 7.34 7.78
N GLY A 25 -11.29 7.75 7.77
CA GLY A 25 -10.35 7.47 6.69
C GLY A 25 -10.09 5.96 6.54
N LEU A 26 -9.86 5.27 7.66
CA LEU A 26 -9.66 3.82 7.67
C LEU A 26 -10.91 3.08 7.16
N GLN A 27 -12.11 3.52 7.58
CA GLN A 27 -13.38 3.00 7.07
C GLN A 27 -13.51 3.23 5.56
N SER A 28 -13.23 4.44 5.07
CA SER A 28 -13.33 4.77 3.65
C SER A 28 -12.34 3.99 2.79
N LEU A 29 -11.14 3.70 3.30
CA LEU A 29 -10.11 2.95 2.57
C LEU A 29 -10.43 1.46 2.48
N THR A 30 -10.97 0.89 3.56
CA THR A 30 -11.16 -0.56 3.68
C THR A 30 -12.56 -1.02 3.26
N GLY A 31 -13.55 -0.13 3.34
CA GLY A 31 -14.97 -0.48 3.20
C GLY A 31 -15.52 -1.32 4.35
N ILE A 32 -14.70 -1.59 5.39
CA ILE A 32 -15.08 -2.43 6.53
C ILE A 32 -15.97 -1.63 7.49
N SER A 33 -17.01 -2.26 8.03
CA SER A 33 -17.93 -1.59 8.95
C SER A 33 -17.23 -1.08 10.22
N PRO A 34 -17.69 0.03 10.83
CA PRO A 34 -17.08 0.55 12.05
C PRO A 34 -17.02 -0.47 13.20
N ASN A 35 -18.05 -1.32 13.34
CA ASN A 35 -18.09 -2.33 14.39
C ASN A 35 -17.02 -3.42 14.17
N ALA A 36 -16.82 -3.83 12.92
CA ALA A 36 -15.80 -4.80 12.56
C ALA A 36 -14.37 -4.25 12.73
N LEU A 37 -14.14 -2.99 12.35
CA LEU A 37 -12.87 -2.31 12.60
C LEU A 37 -12.57 -2.19 14.10
N ARG A 38 -13.55 -1.81 14.92
CA ARG A 38 -13.36 -1.77 16.39
C ARG A 38 -13.05 -3.15 16.98
N ALA A 39 -13.73 -4.19 16.50
CA ALA A 39 -13.43 -5.56 16.92
C ALA A 39 -11.99 -5.98 16.56
N PHE A 40 -11.53 -5.64 15.35
CA PHE A 40 -10.15 -5.88 14.93
C PHE A 40 -9.13 -5.13 15.80
N LEU A 41 -9.36 -3.84 16.05
CA LEU A 41 -8.46 -3.00 16.86
C LEU A 41 -8.43 -3.44 18.33
N SER A 42 -9.51 -4.04 18.82
CA SER A 42 -9.63 -4.52 20.20
C SER A 42 -9.05 -5.93 20.39
N ALA A 43 -8.90 -6.70 19.31
CA ALA A 43 -8.33 -8.03 19.36
C ALA A 43 -6.85 -7.93 19.78
N SER A 44 -6.56 -8.45 20.97
CA SER A 44 -5.17 -8.62 21.41
C SER A 44 -4.66 -9.96 20.87
N HIS A 45 -3.39 -10.05 20.49
CA HIS A 45 -2.73 -11.30 20.05
C HIS A 45 -2.83 -12.48 21.06
N SER A 46 -3.38 -12.24 22.25
CA SER A 46 -3.60 -13.19 23.33
C SER A 46 -4.98 -13.88 23.36
N ASP A 47 -5.93 -13.56 22.47
CA ASP A 47 -7.21 -14.27 22.40
C ASP A 47 -7.09 -15.58 21.59
N THR A 48 -6.31 -16.53 22.11
CA THR A 48 -6.34 -17.94 21.68
C THR A 48 -7.43 -18.76 22.39
N GLY A 49 -8.34 -18.09 23.11
CA GLY A 49 -9.54 -18.72 23.66
C GLY A 49 -10.56 -18.97 22.54
N LEU A 50 -11.14 -20.17 22.50
CA LEU A 50 -12.27 -20.53 21.61
C LEU A 50 -13.45 -19.56 21.84
N THR A 51 -13.46 -18.43 21.15
CA THR A 51 -14.61 -17.53 21.09
C THR A 51 -15.56 -18.07 20.03
N THR A 52 -16.73 -18.53 20.46
CA THR A 52 -17.83 -19.02 19.61
C THR A 52 -18.55 -17.89 18.85
N THR A 53 -18.03 -16.67 18.91
CA THR A 53 -18.58 -15.52 18.19
C THR A 53 -18.00 -15.52 16.78
N PRO A 54 -18.83 -15.49 15.71
CA PRO A 54 -18.34 -15.32 14.36
C PRO A 54 -17.43 -14.10 14.30
N PRO A 55 -16.26 -14.17 13.63
CA PRO A 55 -15.42 -13.00 13.48
C PRO A 55 -16.22 -11.89 12.81
N ALA A 56 -16.06 -10.66 13.30
CA ALA A 56 -16.82 -9.51 12.82
C ALA A 56 -16.49 -9.13 11.35
N PHE A 57 -15.49 -9.78 10.76
CA PHE A 57 -15.01 -9.63 9.38
C PHE A 57 -14.56 -10.99 8.83
N SER A 58 -14.55 -11.13 7.52
CA SER A 58 -14.07 -12.31 6.79
C SER A 58 -12.54 -12.47 6.88
N SER A 59 -12.02 -13.67 6.66
CA SER A 59 -10.57 -13.91 6.62
C SER A 59 -9.85 -13.04 5.60
N ASP A 60 -10.48 -12.80 4.44
CA ASP A 60 -9.95 -11.92 3.39
C ASP A 60 -9.85 -10.46 3.87
N GLU A 61 -10.88 -9.93 4.53
CA GLU A 61 -10.84 -8.59 5.13
C GLU A 61 -9.71 -8.46 6.16
N GLY A 62 -9.48 -9.49 6.98
CA GLY A 62 -8.38 -9.50 7.95
C GLY A 62 -7.00 -9.47 7.30
N ILE A 63 -6.80 -10.21 6.20
CA ILE A 63 -5.56 -10.20 5.43
C ILE A 63 -5.34 -8.83 4.79
N ARG A 64 -6.35 -8.28 4.11
CA ARG A 64 -6.26 -6.96 3.47
C ARG A 64 -5.96 -5.86 4.48
N LEU A 65 -6.58 -5.90 5.65
CA LEU A 65 -6.35 -4.92 6.72
C LEU A 65 -4.94 -5.04 7.31
N SER A 66 -4.42 -6.26 7.44
CA SER A 66 -3.05 -6.51 7.89
C SER A 66 -2.01 -6.02 6.89
N ILE A 67 -2.24 -6.25 5.59
CA ILE A 67 -1.39 -5.74 4.51
C ILE A 67 -1.41 -4.21 4.50
N LEU A 68 -2.60 -3.59 4.60
CA LEU A 68 -2.72 -2.13 4.67
C LEU A 68 -1.96 -1.57 5.87
N ALA A 69 -2.10 -2.19 7.05
CA ALA A 69 -1.38 -1.77 8.25
C ALA A 69 0.13 -1.82 8.03
N ALA A 70 0.65 -2.91 7.48
CA ALA A 70 2.08 -3.03 7.16
C ALA A 70 2.52 -1.93 6.18
N GLN A 71 1.76 -1.70 5.11
CA GLN A 71 2.07 -0.67 4.12
C GLN A 71 2.05 0.75 4.69
N LEU A 72 1.12 1.07 5.61
CA LEU A 72 1.06 2.41 6.21
C LEU A 72 2.18 2.64 7.23
N ILE A 73 2.59 1.60 7.96
CA ILE A 73 3.58 1.70 9.04
C ILE A 73 5.00 1.59 8.49
N GLU A 74 5.27 0.57 7.70
CA GLU A 74 6.60 0.35 7.13
C GLU A 74 6.81 1.20 5.88
N GLY A 75 5.74 1.53 5.16
CA GLY A 75 5.84 2.31 3.93
C GLY A 75 6.58 3.63 4.13
N VAL A 76 6.46 4.28 5.30
CA VAL A 76 7.15 5.55 5.59
C VAL A 76 8.68 5.44 5.53
N THR A 77 9.25 4.27 5.84
CA THR A 77 10.71 4.07 5.89
C THR A 77 11.33 3.74 4.53
N ILE A 78 10.50 3.43 3.53
CA ILE A 78 10.96 3.09 2.18
C ILE A 78 11.54 4.35 1.50
N PRO A 79 12.80 4.33 1.03
CA PRO A 79 13.40 5.44 0.29
C PRO A 79 12.64 5.77 -1.00
N ASP A 80 12.63 7.05 -1.40
CA ASP A 80 11.88 7.51 -2.58
C ASP A 80 12.26 6.79 -3.88
N ASP A 81 13.54 6.43 -4.05
CA ASP A 81 14.01 5.67 -5.21
C ASP A 81 13.40 4.25 -5.24
N GLU A 82 13.30 3.60 -4.09
CA GLU A 82 12.66 2.28 -3.96
C GLU A 82 11.15 2.38 -4.15
N ARG A 83 10.51 3.46 -3.67
CA ARG A 83 9.08 3.73 -3.93
C ARG A 83 8.80 3.92 -5.41
N LEU A 84 9.62 4.71 -6.11
CA LEU A 84 9.48 4.95 -7.54
C LEU A 84 9.62 3.63 -8.32
N ALA A 85 10.66 2.84 -8.02
CA ALA A 85 10.84 1.53 -8.62
C ALA A 85 9.63 0.61 -8.34
N GLY A 86 9.13 0.60 -7.10
CA GLY A 86 7.95 -0.18 -6.72
C GLY A 86 6.68 0.21 -7.49
N ILE A 87 6.43 1.51 -7.71
CA ILE A 87 5.28 1.97 -8.52
C ILE A 87 5.41 1.47 -9.97
N LEU A 88 6.61 1.55 -10.54
CA LEU A 88 6.87 1.06 -11.89
C LEU A 88 6.71 -0.47 -11.96
N ASP A 89 7.20 -1.20 -10.96
CA ASP A 89 7.06 -2.65 -10.87
C ASP A 89 5.59 -3.08 -10.74
N SER A 90 4.74 -2.38 -9.98
CA SER A 90 3.30 -2.68 -9.96
C SER A 90 2.66 -2.48 -11.34
N LEU A 91 3.04 -1.44 -12.07
CA LEU A 91 2.54 -1.22 -13.44
C LEU A 91 3.04 -2.30 -14.41
N MET A 92 4.29 -2.72 -14.29
CA MET A 92 4.89 -3.67 -15.22
C MET A 92 4.50 -5.13 -14.93
N PHE A 93 4.55 -5.54 -13.67
CA PHE A 93 4.30 -6.93 -13.28
C PHE A 93 2.82 -7.22 -13.05
N GLU A 94 2.11 -6.37 -12.32
CA GLU A 94 0.69 -6.63 -12.01
C GLU A 94 -0.24 -6.24 -13.16
N ARG A 95 0.15 -5.24 -13.96
CA ARG A 95 -0.65 -4.75 -15.10
C ARG A 95 -0.08 -5.12 -16.47
N HIS A 96 1.00 -5.91 -16.49
CA HIS A 96 1.64 -6.41 -17.71
C HIS A 96 2.04 -5.32 -18.71
N LEU A 97 2.35 -4.12 -18.23
CA LEU A 97 2.80 -3.03 -19.09
C LEU A 97 4.31 -3.10 -19.35
N THR A 98 4.72 -2.73 -20.56
CA THR A 98 6.14 -2.49 -20.84
C THR A 98 6.51 -1.05 -20.47
N ALA A 99 7.82 -0.76 -20.40
CA ALA A 99 8.30 0.60 -20.17
C ALA A 99 7.84 1.55 -21.28
N GLU A 100 7.76 1.07 -22.52
CA GLU A 100 7.27 1.81 -23.69
C GLU A 100 5.77 2.10 -23.59
N ASN A 101 4.97 1.16 -23.07
CA ASN A 101 3.55 1.43 -22.81
C ASN A 101 3.39 2.52 -21.76
N ILE A 102 4.13 2.42 -20.65
CA ILE A 102 4.11 3.42 -19.57
C ILE A 102 4.55 4.78 -20.12
N ALA A 103 5.65 4.83 -20.87
CA ALA A 103 6.18 6.04 -21.47
C ALA A 103 5.15 6.71 -22.40
N THR A 104 4.52 5.92 -23.27
CA THR A 104 3.48 6.41 -24.18
C THR A 104 2.26 6.96 -23.42
N LEU A 105 1.75 6.22 -22.43
CA LEU A 105 0.55 6.62 -21.68
C LEU A 105 0.80 7.80 -20.73
N ALA A 106 2.02 7.95 -20.22
CA ALA A 106 2.42 9.01 -19.30
C ALA A 106 3.07 10.23 -20.02
N GLY A 107 3.28 10.15 -21.34
CA GLY A 107 4.02 11.16 -22.10
C GLY A 107 5.47 11.33 -21.61
N LEU A 108 6.11 10.25 -21.20
CA LEU A 108 7.50 10.18 -20.72
C LEU A 108 8.42 9.63 -21.81
N ASP A 109 9.72 9.77 -21.59
CA ASP A 109 10.75 9.07 -22.35
C ASP A 109 10.90 7.62 -21.84
N ALA A 110 11.05 6.64 -22.73
CA ALA A 110 11.13 5.23 -22.36
C ALA A 110 12.46 4.89 -21.67
N ASP A 111 13.57 5.51 -22.07
CA ASP A 111 14.87 5.31 -21.44
C ASP A 111 14.86 5.86 -20.02
N ASP A 112 14.15 6.96 -19.80
CA ASP A 112 13.94 7.50 -18.45
C ASP A 112 13.10 6.56 -17.58
N VAL A 113 12.08 5.89 -18.13
CA VAL A 113 11.28 4.88 -17.40
C VAL A 113 12.14 3.66 -17.07
N HIS A 114 13.00 3.21 -17.99
CA HIS A 114 13.95 2.14 -17.73
C HIS A 114 14.94 2.51 -16.64
N ALA A 115 15.57 3.68 -16.74
CA ALA A 115 16.54 4.18 -15.76
C ALA A 115 15.89 4.36 -14.39
N ALA A 116 14.68 4.91 -14.31
CA ALA A 116 13.94 5.09 -13.06
C ALA A 116 13.63 3.77 -12.35
N ARG A 117 13.62 2.65 -13.08
CA ARG A 117 13.40 1.32 -12.50
C ARG A 117 14.70 0.62 -12.14
N SER A 118 15.71 0.65 -13.01
CA SER A 118 16.95 -0.12 -12.85
C SER A 118 18.02 0.62 -12.03
N ASP A 119 18.14 1.93 -12.21
CA ASP A 119 19.06 2.80 -11.47
C ASP A 119 18.47 4.21 -11.31
N PRO A 120 17.49 4.40 -10.39
CA PRO A 120 16.86 5.70 -10.18
C PRO A 120 17.87 6.80 -9.79
N ARG A 121 19.04 6.44 -9.25
CA ARG A 121 20.08 7.40 -8.85
C ARG A 121 20.78 8.05 -10.03
N SER A 122 20.71 7.43 -11.21
CA SER A 122 21.19 8.01 -12.46
C SER A 122 20.36 9.22 -12.93
N LEU A 123 19.14 9.38 -12.41
CA LEU A 123 18.21 10.43 -12.83
C LEU A 123 18.21 11.63 -11.87
N PRO A 124 18.13 12.86 -12.41
CA PRO A 124 17.88 14.06 -11.60
C PRO A 124 16.56 13.96 -10.81
N ALA A 125 16.52 14.59 -9.64
CA ALA A 125 15.35 14.58 -8.75
C ALA A 125 14.07 15.10 -9.44
N GLU A 126 14.17 16.17 -10.24
CA GLU A 126 13.05 16.73 -11.00
C GLU A 126 12.45 15.71 -11.97
N LYS A 127 13.30 14.92 -12.64
CA LYS A 127 12.87 13.89 -13.58
C LYS A 127 12.20 12.72 -12.86
N LYS A 128 12.77 12.28 -11.73
CA LYS A 128 12.11 11.28 -10.86
C LYS A 128 10.74 11.72 -10.39
N TYR A 129 10.62 12.98 -9.96
CA TYR A 129 9.35 13.56 -9.55
C TYR A 129 8.33 13.58 -10.70
N ALA A 130 8.74 14.02 -11.89
CA ALA A 130 7.87 14.02 -13.07
C ALA A 130 7.37 12.62 -13.43
N ILE A 131 8.25 11.61 -13.39
CA ILE A 131 7.89 10.21 -13.61
C ILE A 131 6.88 9.79 -12.54
N ALA A 132 7.23 9.91 -11.25
CA ALA A 132 6.42 9.48 -10.11
C ALA A 132 4.98 10.01 -10.19
N ILE A 133 4.80 11.30 -10.46
CA ILE A 133 3.46 11.92 -10.57
C ILE A 133 2.66 11.32 -11.73
N ARG A 134 3.27 11.19 -12.91
CA ARG A 134 2.57 10.74 -14.11
C ARG A 134 2.24 9.24 -14.03
N VAL A 135 3.14 8.42 -13.51
CA VAL A 135 2.89 6.98 -13.34
C VAL A 135 1.89 6.70 -12.21
N SER A 136 1.87 7.52 -11.15
CA SER A 136 0.86 7.43 -10.08
C SER A 136 -0.55 7.70 -10.60
N TYR A 137 -0.69 8.63 -11.56
CA TYR A 137 -1.97 8.86 -12.23
C TYR A 137 -2.44 7.62 -13.00
N LEU A 138 -1.55 6.96 -13.75
CA LEU A 138 -1.87 5.70 -14.45
C LEU A 138 -2.30 4.60 -13.47
N LEU A 139 -1.56 4.42 -12.37
CA LEU A 139 -1.89 3.42 -11.36
C LEU A 139 -3.29 3.66 -10.77
N ASN A 140 -3.65 4.91 -10.46
CA ASN A 140 -4.98 5.26 -9.99
C ASN A 140 -6.06 5.00 -11.07
N ALA A 141 -5.80 5.34 -12.33
CA ALA A 141 -6.71 5.08 -13.43
C ALA A 141 -7.00 3.57 -13.58
N PHE A 142 -5.96 2.73 -13.51
CA PHE A 142 -6.13 1.27 -13.59
C PHE A 142 -6.83 0.68 -12.36
N ASN A 143 -6.53 1.18 -11.16
CA ASN A 143 -7.21 0.76 -9.94
C ASN A 143 -8.70 1.12 -9.96
N ARG A 144 -9.10 2.19 -10.66
CA ARG A 144 -10.52 2.53 -10.86
C ARG A 144 -11.20 1.62 -11.87
N ALA A 145 -10.50 1.15 -12.89
CA ALA A 145 -11.04 0.23 -13.89
C ALA A 145 -11.17 -1.22 -13.38
N ALA A 146 -10.34 -1.61 -12.41
CA ALA A 146 -10.35 -2.96 -11.82
C ALA A 146 -11.40 -3.17 -10.72
N LYS A 147 -12.20 -2.14 -10.39
CA LYS A 147 -13.29 -2.20 -9.40
C LYS A 147 -14.60 -2.66 -10.02
#